data_AF-A0A1H9GCK6-F1
#
_entry.id   AF-A0A1H9GCK6-F1
#
_cell.length_a   1.000
_cell.length_b   1.000
_cell.length_c   1.000
_cell.angle_alpha   90.00
_cell.angle_beta   90.00
_cell.angle_gamma   90.00
#
_symmetry.space_group_name_H-M   'P 1'
#
loop_
_entity.id
_entity.type
_entity.pdbx_description
1 polymer ?
#
loop_
_entity_poly.entity_id
_entity_poly.type
_entity_poly.pdbx_seq_one_letter_code
_entity_poly.pdbx_strand_id
1 'polypeptide(L)' 'MQIEITPDELRYLIKCGAALAQNIPEKSLITYCGFDKQQIIDFSEKMRRELDTSGLDM' A
#
# COMPACT_ATOMS: atom_id res chain seq x y z
N MET A 1 -11.07 10.22 11.24
CA MET A 1 -11.92 9.10 10.79
C MET A 1 -11.05 7.87 10.74
N GLN A 2 -11.48 6.76 11.35
CA GLN A 2 -10.81 5.47 11.28
C GLN A 2 -11.66 4.54 10.41
N ILE A 3 -11.02 3.73 9.57
CA ILE A 3 -11.66 2.73 8.71
C ILE A 3 -11.08 1.38 9.12
N GLU A 4 -11.96 0.42 9.39
CA GLU A 4 -11.56 -0.97 9.61
C GLU A 4 -11.45 -1.68 8.27
N ILE A 5 -10.41 -2.49 8.11
CA ILE A 5 -10.19 -3.32 6.93
C ILE A 5 -9.84 -4.74 7.37
N THR A 6 -10.23 -5.70 6.55
CA THR A 6 -9.92 -7.11 6.71
C THR A 6 -8.48 -7.42 6.29
N PRO A 7 -7.93 -8.58 6.71
CA PRO A 7 -6.63 -9.07 6.22
C PRO A 7 -6.50 -9.11 4.69
N ASP A 8 -7.55 -9.53 3.99
CA ASP A 8 -7.52 -9.66 2.53
C ASP A 8 -7.53 -8.29 1.83
N GLU A 9 -8.28 -7.33 2.37
CA GLU A 9 -8.23 -5.94 1.92
C GLU A 9 -6.85 -5.32 2.16
N LEU A 10 -6.22 -5.62 3.30
CA LEU A 10 -4.87 -5.17 3.60
C LEU A 10 -3.84 -5.76 2.62
N ARG A 11 -3.92 -7.06 2.33
CA ARG A 11 -3.08 -7.72 1.30
C ARG A 11 -3.32 -7.12 -0.09
N TYR A 12 -4.57 -6.85 -0.44
CA TYR A 12 -4.92 -6.19 -1.69
C TYR A 12 -4.27 -4.80 -1.79
N LEU A 13 -4.38 -3.97 -0.76
CA LEU A 13 -3.79 -2.64 -0.71
C LEU A 13 -2.26 -2.67 -0.86
N ILE A 14 -1.57 -3.62 -0.21
CA ILE A 14 -0.12 -3.81 -0.35
C ILE A 14 0.26 -4.18 -1.79
N LYS A 15 -0.49 -5.09 -2.42
CA LYS A 15 -0.25 -5.49 -3.82
C LYS A 15 -0.52 -4.32 -4.78
N CYS A 16 -1.57 -3.54 -4.54
CA CYS A 16 -1.85 -2.33 -5.32
C CYS A 16 -0.74 -1.29 -5.20
N GLY A 17 -0.23 -1.03 -3.99
CA GLY A 17 0.90 -0.12 -3.79
C GLY A 17 2.13 -0.53 -4.59
N ALA A 18 2.49 -1.82 -4.54
CA ALA A 18 3.59 -2.36 -5.33
C ALA A 18 3.34 -2.23 -6.85
N ALA A 19 2.13 -2.54 -7.32
CA ALA A 19 1.77 -2.42 -8.73
C ALA A 19 1.85 -0.98 -9.23
N LEU A 20 1.40 -0.01 -8.43
CA LEU A 20 1.50 1.42 -8.77
C LEU A 20 2.97 1.84 -8.91
N ALA A 21 3.80 1.54 -7.91
CA ALA A 21 5.20 1.92 -7.90
C ALA A 21 6.03 1.29 -9.04
N GLN A 22 5.60 0.14 -9.56
CA GLN A 22 6.29 -0.58 -10.64
C GLN A 22 5.81 -0.22 -12.04
N ASN A 23 4.51 0.06 -12.21
CA ASN A 23 3.89 0.14 -13.54
C ASN A 23 3.47 1.56 -13.94
N ILE A 24 3.35 2.49 -12.99
CA ILE A 24 2.95 3.87 -13.28
C ILE A 24 4.18 4.78 -13.28
N PRO A 25 4.36 5.63 -14.30
CA PRO A 25 5.44 6.62 -14.31
C PRO A 25 5.41 7.50 -13.06
N GLU A 26 6.58 7.73 -12.45
CA GLU A 26 6.68 8.40 -11.14
C GLU A 26 6.00 9.77 -11.11
N LYS A 27 6.20 10.58 -12.16
CA LYS A 27 5.56 11.89 -12.32
C LYS A 27 4.02 11.86 -12.40
N SER A 28 3.44 10.69 -12.66
CA SER A 28 2.00 10.50 -12.82
C SER A 28 1.34 9.92 -11.56
N LEU A 29 2.10 9.39 -10.61
CA LEU A 29 1.58 8.75 -9.40
C LEU A 29 0.68 9.70 -8.61
N ILE A 30 1.15 10.93 -8.36
CA ILE A 30 0.41 11.92 -7.60
C ILE A 30 -0.94 12.28 -8.23
N THR A 31 -1.04 12.22 -9.56
CA THR A 31 -2.29 12.48 -10.28
C THR A 31 -3.30 11.35 -10.10
N TYR A 32 -2.84 10.09 -10.07
CA TYR A 32 -3.74 8.93 -10.06
C TYR A 32 -4.10 8.43 -8.67
N CYS A 33 -3.17 8.49 -7.72
CA CYS A 33 -3.39 7.97 -6.36
C CYS A 33 -3.09 8.99 -5.25
N GLY A 34 -2.69 10.22 -5.61
CA GLY A 34 -2.42 11.28 -4.63
C GLY A 34 -1.11 11.13 -3.86
N PHE A 35 -0.35 10.06 -4.12
CA PHE A 35 0.91 9.75 -3.43
C PHE A 35 2.07 9.79 -4.42
N ASP A 36 3.22 10.29 -3.98
CA ASP A 36 4.49 10.06 -4.68
C ASP A 36 5.02 8.62 -4.44
N LYS A 37 6.09 8.26 -5.14
CA LYS A 37 6.65 6.91 -5.05
C LYS A 37 7.14 6.56 -3.65
N GLN A 38 7.74 7.50 -2.92
CA GLN A 38 8.25 7.26 -1.58
C GLN A 38 7.10 7.07 -0.60
N GLN A 39 6.06 7.91 -0.69
CA GLN A 39 4.85 7.77 0.12
C GLN A 39 4.16 6.41 -0.10
N ILE A 40 4.14 5.88 -1.33
CA ILE A 40 3.61 4.54 -1.62
C ILE A 40 4.44 3.47 -0.93
N ILE A 41 5.78 3.57 -0.98
CA ILE A 41 6.70 2.63 -0.33
C ILE A 41 6.47 2.66 1.19
N ASP A 42 6.51 3.84 1.81
CA ASP A 42 6.36 4.02 3.24
C ASP A 42 5.00 3.50 3.74
N PHE A 43 3.93 3.79 2.99
CA PHE A 43 2.59 3.30 3.29
C PHE A 43 2.50 1.77 3.17
N SER A 44 3.11 1.19 2.14
CA SER A 44 3.13 -0.27 1.94
C SER A 44 3.93 -0.99 3.03
N GLU A 45 5.05 -0.42 3.47
CA GLU A 45 5.82 -0.95 4.59
C GLU A 45 5.05 -0.89 5.91
N LYS A 46 4.35 0.22 6.17
CA LYS A 46 3.48 0.34 7.35
C LYS A 46 2.43 -0.76 7.35
N MET A 47 1.75 -0.96 6.23
CA MET A 47 0.73 -2.02 6.08
C MET A 47 1.30 -3.43 6.29
N ARG A 48 2.49 -3.73 5.75
CA ARG A 48 3.15 -5.02 5.96
C ARG A 48 3.46 -5.27 7.44
N ARG A 49 3.97 -4.27 8.15
CA ARG A 49 4.23 -4.37 9.60
C ARG A 49 2.96 -4.71 10.40
N GLU A 50 1.80 -4.17 9.99
CA GLU A 50 0.51 -4.50 10.63
C GLU A 50 0.07 -5.94 10.36
N LEU A 51 0.28 -6.47 9.14
CA LEU A 51 0.03 -7.89 8.83
C LEU A 51 0.93 -8.81 9.66
N ASP A 52 2.23 -8.51 9.69
CA ASP A 52 3.23 -9.30 10.42
C ASP A 52 2.88 -9.34 11.92
N THR A 53 2.49 -8.19 12.50
CA THR A 53 2.09 -8.08 13.91
C THR A 53 0.82 -8.88 14.22
N SER A 54 -0.05 -9.05 13.22
CA SER A 54 -1.29 -9.82 13.34
C SER A 54 -1.08 -11.32 13.16
N GLY A 55 0.15 -11.78 12.87
CA GLY A 55 0.46 -13.19 12.60
C GLY A 55 -0.13 -13.70 11.28
N LEU A 56 -0.40 -12.78 10.35
CA LEU A 56 -1.00 -13.08 9.05
C LEU A 56 0.07 -13.08 7.97
N ASP A 57 0.23 -14.20 7.27
CA ASP A 57 1.13 -14.29 6.11
C ASP A 57 0.61 -13.45 4.92
N MET A 58 1.54 -13.05 4.04
CA MET A 58 1.31 -12.30 2.80
C MET A 58 0.64 -13.12 1.69
#